data_AF-A0A7V6UN47-F1
#
_entry.id   AF-A0A7V6UN47-F1
#
_cell.length_a   1.000
_cell.length_b   1.000
_cell.length_c   1.000
_cell.angle_alpha   90.00
_cell.angle_beta   90.00
_cell.angle_gamma   90.00
#
_symmetry.space_group_name_H-M   'P 1'
#
loop_
_entity.id
_entity.type
_entity.pdbx_description
1 polymer ?
#
loop_
_entity_poly.entity_id
_entity_poly.type
_entity_poly.pdbx_seq_one_letter_code
_entity_poly.pdbx_strand_id
1 'polypeptide(L)'
;MNNYKLPLTQAEVDQIYQKLTPIQKEFIDSFEKRGKKSKWLEALAKKKGIVVNENMSEQELIEKVNDWVLVDILDGGEGNRPYKCECGMPLRYQYIVSHQSKEQIYKLGETCLENYTNLSSEIIRDIKKGFHVINLERDELLLKISKNYITLFEKYKEIEIPKELLEQISFDIPLTNRQEKRLEKLLWSKWQQQKIIQKQEEPIKVQKRISSLEYRSNLQSLKMSNVSIWSFFT
;
A
#
# COMPACT_ATOMS: atom_id res chain seq x y z
N MET A 1 18.27 25.38 4.76
CA MET A 1 17.34 24.25 4.47
C MET A 1 16.25 24.77 3.56
N ASN A 2 16.06 24.18 2.37
CA ASN A 2 14.97 24.59 1.49
C ASN A 2 13.63 24.23 2.13
N ASN A 3 12.73 25.20 2.25
CA ASN A 3 11.42 25.03 2.87
C ASN A 3 10.39 24.65 1.81
N TYR A 4 10.48 23.42 1.31
CA TYR A 4 9.53 22.90 0.34
C TYR A 4 8.17 22.63 1.01
N LYS A 5 7.08 22.95 0.31
CA LYS A 5 5.68 22.72 0.72
C LYS A 5 4.98 21.84 -0.32
N LEU A 6 4.09 20.95 0.12
CA LEU A 6 3.27 20.14 -0.78
C LEU A 6 2.10 20.96 -1.37
N PRO A 7 1.71 20.73 -2.64
CA PRO A 7 2.40 19.92 -3.66
C PRO A 7 3.69 20.59 -4.15
N LEU A 8 4.67 19.79 -4.61
CA LEU A 8 5.90 20.33 -5.19
C LEU A 8 5.63 20.90 -6.59
N THR A 9 6.35 21.96 -6.93
CA THR A 9 6.44 22.44 -8.31
C THR A 9 7.31 21.51 -9.15
N GLN A 10 7.16 21.52 -10.48
CA GLN A 10 7.99 20.67 -11.35
C GLN A 10 9.48 20.97 -11.19
N ALA A 11 9.85 22.24 -11.05
CA ALA A 11 11.24 22.64 -10.81
C ALA A 11 11.79 22.07 -9.49
N GLU A 12 10.99 22.04 -8.42
CA GLU A 12 11.39 21.45 -7.14
C GLU A 12 11.52 19.92 -7.24
N VAL A 13 10.59 19.27 -7.96
CA VAL A 13 10.67 17.83 -8.26
C VAL A 13 11.99 17.52 -8.96
N ASP A 14 12.30 18.23 -10.04
CA ASP A 14 13.52 18.01 -10.83
C ASP A 14 14.79 18.24 -9.99
N GLN A 15 14.81 19.29 -9.16
CA GLN A 15 15.91 19.59 -8.26
C GLN A 15 16.17 18.50 -7.21
N ILE A 16 15.11 17.92 -6.64
CA ILE A 16 15.24 16.82 -5.68
C ILE A 16 15.62 15.54 -6.42
N TYR A 17 14.95 15.26 -7.53
CA TYR A 17 15.13 14.05 -8.33
C TYR A 17 16.57 13.91 -8.83
N GLN A 18 17.22 15.00 -9.26
CA GLN A 18 18.62 14.97 -9.68
C GLN A 18 19.59 14.46 -8.60
N LYS A 19 19.25 14.64 -7.32
CA LYS A 19 20.08 14.24 -6.16
C LYS A 19 19.85 12.79 -5.73
N LEU A 20 18.83 12.12 -6.26
CA LEU A 20 18.53 10.73 -5.93
C LEU A 20 19.58 9.77 -6.50
N THR A 21 19.79 8.66 -5.79
CA THR A 21 20.60 7.54 -6.30
C THR A 21 19.89 6.86 -7.48
N PRO A 22 20.61 6.10 -8.33
CA PRO A 22 19.98 5.37 -9.44
C PRO A 22 18.84 4.45 -8.99
N ILE A 23 19.03 3.74 -7.87
CA ILE A 23 18.04 2.83 -7.28
C ILE A 23 16.79 3.62 -6.83
N GLN A 24 16.99 4.77 -6.19
CA GLN A 24 15.88 5.64 -5.77
C GLN A 24 15.09 6.18 -6.96
N LYS A 25 15.77 6.59 -8.04
CA LYS A 25 15.13 7.05 -9.28
C LYS A 25 14.27 5.96 -9.89
N GLU A 26 14.83 4.76 -10.04
CA GLU A 26 14.11 3.60 -10.59
C GLU A 26 12.88 3.24 -9.74
N PHE A 27 13.01 3.27 -8.41
CA PHE A 27 11.87 3.05 -7.53
C PHE A 27 10.79 4.12 -7.72
N ILE A 28 11.15 5.41 -7.71
CA ILE A 28 10.19 6.50 -7.86
C ILE A 28 9.47 6.44 -9.22
N ASP A 29 10.20 6.17 -10.30
CA ASP A 29 9.63 6.04 -11.63
C ASP A 29 8.67 4.85 -11.72
N SER A 30 9.09 3.70 -11.19
CA SER A 30 8.25 2.49 -11.17
C SER A 30 7.03 2.65 -10.26
N PHE A 31 7.16 3.36 -9.14
CA PHE A 31 6.06 3.71 -8.24
C PHE A 31 5.03 4.59 -8.96
N GLU A 32 5.47 5.65 -9.63
CA GLU A 32 4.57 6.57 -10.35
C GLU A 32 3.86 5.84 -11.50
N LYS A 33 4.59 5.05 -12.30
CA LYS A 33 4.02 4.28 -13.41
C LYS A 33 2.97 3.27 -12.93
N ARG A 34 3.32 2.42 -11.96
CA ARG A 34 2.39 1.42 -11.39
C ARG A 34 1.18 2.09 -10.75
N GLY A 35 1.39 3.14 -9.96
CA GLY A 35 0.32 3.89 -9.30
C GLY A 35 -0.67 4.47 -10.31
N LYS A 36 -0.19 5.12 -11.37
CA LYS A 36 -1.06 5.69 -12.42
C LYS A 36 -1.78 4.58 -13.19
N LYS A 37 -1.11 3.49 -13.55
CA LYS A 37 -1.75 2.34 -14.21
C LYS A 37 -2.85 1.73 -13.36
N SER A 38 -2.61 1.56 -12.05
CA SER A 38 -3.63 1.10 -11.10
C SER A 38 -4.84 2.06 -11.05
N LYS A 39 -4.61 3.37 -10.96
CA LYS A 39 -5.70 4.37 -10.97
C LYS A 39 -6.48 4.43 -12.28
N TRP A 40 -5.81 4.20 -13.40
CA TRP A 40 -6.46 4.03 -14.69
C TRP A 40 -7.43 2.84 -14.67
N LEU A 41 -6.95 1.67 -14.25
CA LEU A 41 -7.75 0.44 -14.19
C LEU A 41 -8.91 0.54 -13.20
N GLU A 42 -8.69 1.12 -12.02
CA GLU A 42 -9.74 1.36 -11.02
C GLU A 42 -10.89 2.21 -11.60
N ALA A 43 -10.57 3.28 -12.33
CA ALA A 43 -11.59 4.15 -12.92
C ALA A 43 -12.40 3.42 -14.01
N LEU A 44 -11.74 2.61 -14.83
CA LEU A 44 -12.41 1.79 -15.85
C LEU A 44 -13.25 0.67 -15.24
N ALA A 45 -12.74 0.01 -14.20
CA ALA A 45 -13.47 -1.01 -13.46
C ALA A 45 -14.77 -0.44 -12.88
N LYS A 46 -14.69 0.75 -12.27
CA LYS A 46 -15.86 1.48 -11.75
C LYS A 46 -16.88 1.79 -12.85
N LYS A 47 -16.44 2.24 -14.03
CA LYS A 47 -17.33 2.46 -15.20
C LYS A 47 -18.08 1.17 -15.58
N LYS A 48 -17.39 0.04 -15.59
CA LYS A 48 -17.96 -1.27 -15.95
C LYS A 48 -18.75 -1.94 -14.82
N GLY A 49 -18.88 -1.29 -13.66
CA GLY A 49 -19.57 -1.87 -12.49
C GLY A 49 -18.80 -3.03 -11.84
N ILE A 50 -17.49 -3.14 -12.10
CA ILE A 50 -16.64 -4.18 -11.52
C ILE A 50 -16.27 -3.76 -10.09
N VAL A 51 -16.55 -4.63 -9.12
CA VAL A 51 -16.16 -4.41 -7.73
C VAL A 51 -14.66 -4.71 -7.58
N VAL A 52 -13.89 -3.66 -7.33
CA VAL A 52 -12.44 -3.75 -7.07
C VAL A 52 -12.22 -4.09 -5.60
N ASN A 53 -11.46 -5.16 -5.32
CA ASN A 53 -11.02 -5.54 -3.99
C ASN A 53 -9.54 -5.17 -3.82
N GLU A 54 -9.12 -4.78 -2.61
CA GLU A 54 -7.72 -4.46 -2.26
C GLU A 54 -6.76 -5.64 -2.52
N ASN A 55 -7.26 -6.88 -2.52
CA ASN A 55 -6.45 -8.07 -2.78
C ASN A 55 -6.38 -8.47 -4.27
N MET A 56 -7.09 -7.75 -5.15
CA MET A 56 -7.11 -8.06 -6.57
C MET A 56 -5.79 -7.68 -7.22
N SER A 57 -5.18 -8.59 -7.98
CA SER A 57 -3.92 -8.29 -8.66
C SER A 57 -4.15 -7.34 -9.85
N GLU A 58 -3.11 -6.63 -10.27
CA GLU A 58 -3.18 -5.78 -11.47
C GLU A 58 -3.56 -6.60 -12.72
N GLN A 59 -3.01 -7.81 -12.86
CA GLN A 59 -3.30 -8.70 -13.98
C GLN A 59 -4.77 -9.14 -13.99
N GLU A 60 -5.30 -9.50 -12.83
CA GLU A 60 -6.71 -9.87 -12.68
C GLU A 60 -7.64 -8.69 -13.01
N LEU A 61 -7.27 -7.46 -12.61
CA LEU A 61 -8.01 -6.25 -12.99
C LEU A 61 -7.94 -5.99 -14.49
N ILE A 62 -6.77 -6.14 -15.11
CA ILE A 62 -6.59 -6.01 -16.55
C ILE A 62 -7.53 -6.97 -17.28
N GLU A 63 -7.54 -8.24 -16.91
CA GLU A 63 -8.39 -9.27 -17.53
C GLU A 63 -9.89 -8.99 -17.33
N LYS A 64 -10.30 -8.58 -16.12
CA LYS A 64 -11.70 -8.25 -15.82
C LYS A 64 -12.18 -7.00 -16.54
N VAL A 65 -11.32 -5.99 -16.63
CA VAL A 65 -11.63 -4.76 -17.35
C VAL A 65 -11.71 -5.05 -18.85
N ASN A 66 -10.80 -5.84 -19.42
CA ASN A 66 -10.74 -6.18 -20.85
C ASN A 66 -11.02 -4.98 -21.77
N ASP A 67 -10.18 -3.94 -21.65
CA ASP A 67 -10.38 -2.65 -22.31
C ASP A 67 -9.02 -1.96 -22.56
N TRP A 68 -9.04 -0.64 -22.71
CA TRP A 68 -7.87 0.22 -22.71
C TRP A 68 -7.01 0.06 -21.46
N VAL A 69 -5.72 -0.15 -21.66
CA VAL A 69 -4.70 -0.21 -20.62
C VAL A 69 -3.73 0.95 -20.83
N LEU A 70 -3.42 1.67 -19.75
CA LEU A 70 -2.35 2.65 -19.75
C LEU A 70 -1.00 1.93 -19.77
N VAL A 71 -0.17 2.24 -20.76
CA VAL A 71 1.18 1.70 -20.92
C VAL A 71 2.19 2.67 -20.29
N ASP A 72 2.14 3.95 -20.67
CA ASP A 72 3.05 4.96 -20.13
C ASP A 72 2.47 6.38 -20.27
N ILE A 73 3.07 7.34 -19.58
CA ILE A 73 2.77 8.77 -19.70
C ILE A 73 4.10 9.52 -19.81
N LEU A 74 4.31 10.17 -20.95
CA LEU A 74 5.48 11.00 -21.17
C LEU A 74 5.16 12.47 -20.86
N ASP A 75 6.05 13.17 -20.15
CA ASP A 75 6.02 14.63 -19.96
C ASP A 75 7.27 15.25 -20.59
N GLY A 76 7.05 16.18 -21.53
CA GLY A 76 8.12 16.90 -22.21
C GLY A 76 8.79 17.96 -21.36
N GLY A 77 8.22 18.29 -20.21
CA GLY A 77 8.65 19.37 -19.33
C GLY A 77 7.92 20.69 -19.64
N GLU A 78 8.08 21.65 -18.72
CA GLU A 78 7.45 22.96 -18.86
C GLU A 78 7.95 23.71 -20.12
N GLY A 79 7.03 24.32 -20.86
CA GLY A 79 7.34 25.01 -22.12
C GLY A 79 7.65 24.09 -23.32
N ASN A 80 7.88 22.80 -23.09
CA ASN A 80 8.32 21.85 -24.10
C ASN A 80 7.18 20.98 -24.60
N ARG A 81 7.11 20.80 -25.94
CA ARG A 81 6.13 19.92 -26.60
C ARG A 81 6.82 18.96 -27.59
N PRO A 82 7.72 18.09 -27.13
CA PRO A 82 8.55 17.26 -28.00
C PRO A 82 7.76 16.10 -28.63
N TYR A 83 6.61 15.75 -28.06
CA TYR A 83 5.82 14.60 -28.49
C TYR A 83 4.76 15.00 -29.50
N LYS A 84 4.28 14.03 -30.28
CA LYS A 84 3.18 14.22 -31.25
C LYS A 84 2.03 13.28 -30.93
N CYS A 85 0.81 13.81 -31.00
CA CYS A 85 -0.41 13.01 -30.94
C CYS A 85 -0.60 12.21 -32.24
N GLU A 86 -1.42 11.16 -32.21
CA GLU A 86 -1.94 10.50 -33.43
C GLU A 86 -2.58 11.49 -34.43
N CYS A 87 -3.19 12.59 -33.96
CA CYS A 87 -3.74 13.64 -34.82
C CYS A 87 -2.70 14.64 -35.36
N GLY A 88 -1.41 14.44 -35.04
CA GLY A 88 -0.30 15.31 -35.45
C GLY A 88 -0.01 16.49 -34.51
N MET A 89 -0.89 16.79 -33.54
CA MET A 89 -0.72 17.92 -32.62
C MET A 89 0.51 17.75 -31.71
N PRO A 90 1.32 18.81 -31.48
CA PRO A 90 2.45 18.76 -30.55
C PRO A 90 1.97 18.76 -29.10
N LEU A 91 2.51 17.83 -28.31
CA LEU A 91 2.09 17.54 -26.95
C LEU A 91 3.23 17.72 -25.95
N ARG A 92 2.90 18.33 -24.81
CA ARG A 92 3.71 18.22 -23.59
C ARG A 92 3.50 16.85 -22.93
N TYR A 93 2.24 16.48 -22.69
CA TYR A 93 1.86 15.21 -22.11
C TYR A 93 1.37 14.25 -23.20
N GLN A 94 2.00 13.09 -23.31
CA GLN A 94 1.58 12.02 -24.21
C GLN A 94 1.17 10.79 -23.41
N TYR A 95 -0.10 10.39 -23.53
CA TYR A 95 -0.64 9.16 -22.98
C TYR A 95 -0.42 8.03 -23.99
N ILE A 96 0.29 6.99 -23.57
CA ILE A 96 0.49 5.78 -24.36
C ILE A 96 -0.48 4.73 -23.83
N VAL A 97 -1.45 4.36 -24.66
CA VAL A 97 -2.51 3.40 -24.29
C VAL A 97 -2.56 2.27 -25.30
N SER A 98 -2.91 1.07 -24.85
CA SER A 98 -3.18 -0.08 -25.71
C SER A 98 -4.58 -0.62 -25.46
N HIS A 99 -5.24 -1.10 -26.51
CA HIS A 99 -6.52 -1.81 -26.36
C HIS A 99 -6.25 -3.31 -26.39
N GLN A 100 -6.69 -4.05 -25.34
CA GLN A 100 -6.38 -5.48 -25.22
C GLN A 100 -6.79 -6.31 -26.43
N SER A 101 -7.97 -6.05 -27.01
CA SER A 101 -8.46 -6.86 -28.14
C SER A 101 -7.80 -6.54 -29.49
N LYS A 102 -7.07 -5.43 -29.62
CA LYS A 102 -6.52 -4.96 -30.91
C LYS A 102 -5.01 -5.02 -30.98
N GLU A 103 -4.34 -5.26 -29.84
CA GLU A 103 -2.87 -5.23 -29.69
C GLU A 103 -2.20 -3.97 -30.27
N GLN A 104 -2.96 -2.89 -30.48
CA GLN A 104 -2.48 -1.65 -31.06
C GLN A 104 -2.23 -0.64 -29.94
N ILE A 105 -1.05 -0.01 -30.00
CA ILE A 105 -0.63 1.06 -29.12
C ILE A 105 -0.91 2.40 -29.79
N TYR A 106 -1.51 3.33 -29.06
CA TYR A 106 -1.82 4.68 -29.51
C TYR A 106 -1.12 5.71 -28.63
N LYS A 107 -0.66 6.80 -29.26
CA LYS A 107 0.04 7.91 -28.62
C LYS A 107 -0.84 9.15 -28.63
N LEU A 108 -1.56 9.38 -27.54
CA LEU A 108 -2.67 10.32 -27.51
C LEU A 108 -2.39 11.51 -26.60
N GLY A 109 -2.84 12.69 -27.03
CA GLY A 109 -3.04 13.83 -26.14
C GLY A 109 -4.37 13.71 -25.42
N GLU A 110 -4.60 14.56 -24.42
CA GLU A 110 -5.82 14.53 -23.60
C GLU A 110 -7.11 14.56 -24.43
N THR A 111 -7.25 15.49 -25.37
CA THR A 111 -8.45 15.60 -26.20
C THR A 111 -8.66 14.37 -27.09
N CYS A 112 -7.59 13.81 -27.65
CA CYS A 112 -7.69 12.60 -28.47
C CYS A 112 -7.89 11.35 -27.64
N LEU A 113 -7.47 11.34 -26.36
CA LEU A 113 -7.71 10.25 -25.44
C LEU A 113 -9.21 9.99 -25.32
N GLU A 114 -10.03 11.02 -25.06
CA GLU A 114 -11.50 10.90 -25.01
C GLU A 114 -12.07 10.31 -26.30
N ASN A 115 -11.69 10.87 -27.45
CA ASN A 115 -12.23 10.48 -28.75
C ASN A 115 -11.86 9.04 -29.16
N TYR A 116 -10.60 8.63 -28.96
CA TYR A 116 -10.13 7.30 -29.36
C TYR A 116 -10.61 6.21 -28.40
N THR A 117 -10.69 6.53 -27.10
CA THR A 117 -11.07 5.53 -26.09
C THR A 117 -12.57 5.45 -25.84
N ASN A 118 -13.35 6.43 -26.34
CA ASN A 118 -14.77 6.59 -26.05
C ASN A 118 -15.06 6.61 -24.54
N LEU A 119 -14.11 7.16 -23.77
CA LEU A 119 -14.28 7.43 -22.35
C LEU A 119 -14.95 8.79 -22.18
N SER A 120 -15.94 8.86 -21.29
CA SER A 120 -16.57 10.14 -20.97
C SER A 120 -15.57 11.06 -20.26
N SER A 121 -15.75 12.36 -20.42
CA SER A 121 -14.90 13.36 -19.75
C SER A 121 -14.96 13.24 -18.22
N GLU A 122 -16.05 12.68 -17.66
CA GLU A 122 -16.13 12.35 -16.23
C GLU A 122 -15.11 11.27 -15.82
N ILE A 123 -14.96 10.21 -16.61
CA ILE A 123 -14.00 9.13 -16.34
C ILE A 123 -12.57 9.66 -16.48
N ILE A 124 -12.29 10.43 -17.54
CA ILE A 124 -10.96 11.05 -17.72
C ILE A 124 -10.63 11.97 -16.53
N ARG A 125 -11.61 12.74 -16.04
CA ARG A 125 -11.44 13.57 -14.84
C ARG A 125 -11.14 12.72 -13.60
N ASP A 126 -11.82 11.60 -13.41
CA ASP A 126 -11.58 10.70 -12.27
C ASP A 126 -10.19 10.04 -12.35
N ILE A 127 -9.76 9.61 -13.54
CA ILE A 127 -8.41 9.12 -13.81
C ILE A 127 -7.37 10.17 -13.43
N LYS A 128 -7.56 11.42 -13.89
CA LYS A 128 -6.64 12.52 -13.59
C LYS A 128 -6.57 12.86 -12.12
N LYS A 129 -7.69 12.82 -11.40
CA LYS A 129 -7.70 12.94 -9.94
C LYS A 129 -6.88 11.83 -9.29
N GLY A 130 -7.05 10.59 -9.77
CA GLY A 130 -6.21 9.45 -9.36
C GLY A 130 -4.72 9.71 -9.58
N PHE A 131 -4.33 10.21 -10.75
CA PHE A 131 -2.93 10.54 -11.06
C PHE A 131 -2.40 11.64 -10.15
N HIS A 132 -3.22 12.65 -9.84
CA HIS A 132 -2.84 13.70 -8.91
C HIS A 132 -2.54 13.14 -7.51
N VAL A 133 -3.33 12.17 -7.02
CA VAL A 133 -3.04 11.48 -5.75
C VAL A 133 -1.69 10.77 -5.80
N ILE A 134 -1.38 10.07 -6.90
CA ILE A 134 -0.07 9.40 -7.06
C ILE A 134 1.07 10.42 -7.08
N ASN A 135 0.90 11.55 -7.76
CA ASN A 135 1.89 12.62 -7.76
C ASN A 135 2.11 13.22 -6.36
N LEU A 136 1.05 13.36 -5.55
CA LEU A 136 1.17 13.81 -4.16
C LEU A 136 1.93 12.79 -3.29
N GLU A 137 1.66 11.49 -3.47
CA GLU A 137 2.39 10.43 -2.77
C GLU A 137 3.89 10.41 -3.18
N ARG A 138 4.18 10.61 -4.47
CA ARG A 138 5.55 10.78 -4.97
C ARG A 138 6.23 12.00 -4.36
N ASP A 139 5.57 13.16 -4.37
CA ASP A 139 6.12 14.40 -3.81
C ASP A 139 6.42 14.23 -2.31
N GLU A 140 5.58 13.49 -1.59
CA GLU A 140 5.84 13.11 -0.20
C GLU A 140 7.13 12.28 -0.06
N LEU A 141 7.32 11.26 -0.91
CA LEU A 141 8.54 10.45 -0.92
C LEU A 141 9.77 11.30 -1.20
N LEU A 142 9.73 12.13 -2.25
CA LEU A 142 10.83 13.03 -2.61
C LEU A 142 11.20 13.96 -1.45
N LEU A 143 10.20 14.53 -0.77
CA LEU A 143 10.42 15.36 0.40
C LEU A 143 11.06 14.59 1.55
N LYS A 144 10.54 13.41 1.87
CA LYS A 144 11.08 12.57 2.94
C LYS A 144 12.54 12.17 2.65
N ILE A 145 12.86 11.78 1.42
CA ILE A 145 14.23 11.48 0.99
C ILE A 145 15.12 12.73 1.11
N SER A 146 14.67 13.88 0.61
CA SER A 146 15.45 15.13 0.66
C SER A 146 15.77 15.61 2.09
N LYS A 147 14.97 15.18 3.07
CA LYS A 147 15.14 15.47 4.50
C LYS A 147 15.86 14.36 5.26
N ASN A 148 16.36 13.33 4.58
CA ASN A 148 16.94 12.13 5.17
C ASN A 148 16.01 11.48 6.22
N TYR A 149 14.71 11.48 5.96
CA TYR A 149 13.74 10.85 6.86
C TYR A 149 13.94 9.33 6.85
N ILE A 150 13.99 8.73 8.03
CA ILE A 150 14.17 7.29 8.22
C ILE A 150 12.86 6.70 8.73
N THR A 151 12.42 5.60 8.12
CA THR A 151 11.28 4.85 8.63
C THR A 151 11.72 3.99 9.81
N LEU A 152 11.13 4.22 10.99
CA LEU A 152 11.39 3.44 12.20
C LEU A 152 10.70 2.06 12.11
N PHE A 153 11.29 1.13 11.35
CA PHE A 153 10.73 -0.21 11.14
C PHE A 153 10.61 -1.03 12.43
N GLU A 154 11.42 -0.71 13.44
CA GLU A 154 11.39 -1.32 14.78
C GLU A 154 10.00 -1.28 15.40
N LYS A 155 9.24 -0.19 15.15
CA LYS A 155 7.86 -0.01 15.64
C LYS A 155 6.93 -1.12 15.15
N TYR A 156 7.23 -1.73 14.00
CA TYR A 156 6.36 -2.67 13.30
C TYR A 156 6.85 -4.13 13.40
N LYS A 157 7.87 -4.42 14.21
CA LYS A 157 8.43 -5.80 14.38
C LYS A 157 7.40 -6.83 14.86
N GLU A 158 6.35 -6.38 15.53
CA GLU A 158 5.29 -7.26 16.01
C GLU A 158 4.28 -7.64 14.92
N ILE A 159 4.34 -7.10 13.71
CA ILE A 159 3.43 -7.46 12.62
C ILE A 159 4.19 -8.05 11.45
N GLU A 160 3.50 -8.85 10.64
CA GLU A 160 4.04 -9.27 9.36
C GLU A 160 3.98 -8.09 8.39
N ILE A 161 5.14 -7.49 8.12
CA ILE A 161 5.27 -6.37 7.20
C ILE A 161 5.24 -6.92 5.77
N PRO A 162 4.40 -6.36 4.87
CA PRO A 162 4.40 -6.75 3.47
C PRO A 162 5.79 -6.64 2.84
N LYS A 163 6.20 -7.66 2.08
CA LYS A 163 7.54 -7.75 1.45
C LYS A 163 7.91 -6.51 0.64
N GLU A 164 6.95 -5.97 -0.11
CA GLU A 164 7.13 -4.75 -0.92
C GLU A 164 7.61 -3.55 -0.09
N LEU A 165 7.15 -3.42 1.16
CA LEU A 165 7.56 -2.33 2.05
C LEU A 165 8.95 -2.57 2.62
N LEU A 166 9.32 -3.83 2.86
CA LEU A 166 10.67 -4.19 3.29
C LEU A 166 11.69 -3.91 2.18
N GLU A 167 11.35 -4.25 0.94
CA GLU A 167 12.17 -3.93 -0.24
C GLU A 167 12.36 -2.41 -0.39
N GLN A 168 11.28 -1.63 -0.30
CA GLN A 168 11.35 -0.16 -0.32
C GLN A 168 12.31 0.39 0.75
N ILE A 169 12.21 -0.09 1.99
CA ILE A 169 13.10 0.33 3.08
C ILE A 169 14.55 -0.07 2.79
N SER A 170 14.80 -1.24 2.20
CA SER A 170 16.15 -1.71 1.85
C SER A 170 16.85 -0.85 0.80
N PHE A 171 16.09 -0.04 0.04
CA PHE A 171 16.62 0.93 -0.93
C PHE A 171 16.84 2.32 -0.34
N ASP A 172 16.81 2.46 0.99
CA ASP A 172 16.85 3.74 1.70
C ASP A 172 15.72 4.68 1.28
N ILE A 173 14.54 4.12 1.00
CA ILE A 173 13.35 4.87 0.62
C ILE A 173 12.35 4.83 1.78
N PRO A 174 11.98 6.00 2.33
CA PRO A 174 11.05 6.06 3.43
C PRO A 174 9.64 5.67 3.00
N LEU A 175 8.84 5.17 3.94
CA LEU A 175 7.43 4.87 3.69
C LEU A 175 6.62 6.16 3.56
N THR A 176 5.59 6.13 2.71
CA THR A 176 4.57 7.17 2.65
C THR A 176 3.71 7.17 3.91
N ASN A 177 3.08 8.30 4.22
CA ASN A 177 2.15 8.46 5.33
C ASN A 177 0.98 7.47 5.21
N ARG A 178 0.58 7.15 3.98
CA ARG A 178 -0.46 6.15 3.71
C ARG A 178 0.00 4.74 4.06
N GLN A 179 1.23 4.38 3.69
CA GLN A 179 1.83 3.09 4.06
C GLN A 179 2.02 2.98 5.59
N GLU A 180 2.52 4.03 6.25
CA GLU A 180 2.66 4.08 7.71
C GLU A 180 1.29 3.89 8.40
N LYS A 181 0.26 4.64 7.97
CA LYS A 181 -1.11 4.47 8.49
C LYS A 181 -1.66 3.05 8.27
N ARG A 182 -1.32 2.39 7.16
CA ARG A 182 -1.71 1.00 6.91
C ARG A 182 -1.07 0.06 7.94
N LEU A 183 0.21 0.22 8.22
CA LEU A 183 0.92 -0.56 9.24
C LEU A 183 0.41 -0.29 10.66
N GLU A 184 0.09 0.97 10.98
CA GLU A 184 -0.53 1.33 12.26
C GLU A 184 -1.89 0.66 12.47
N LYS A 185 -2.72 0.58 11.42
CA LYS A 185 -3.99 -0.17 11.48
C LYS A 185 -3.78 -1.66 11.73
N LEU A 186 -2.76 -2.27 11.12
CA LEU A 186 -2.43 -3.68 11.34
C LEU A 186 -1.96 -3.93 12.78
N LEU A 187 -1.05 -3.09 13.29
CA LEU A 187 -0.61 -3.13 14.69
C LEU A 187 -1.78 -3.01 15.65
N TRP A 188 -2.64 -2.01 15.44
CA TRP A 188 -3.82 -1.80 16.27
C TRP A 188 -4.73 -3.03 16.28
N SER A 189 -4.98 -3.61 15.11
CA SER A 189 -5.83 -4.81 14.97
C SER A 189 -5.23 -5.99 15.72
N LYS A 190 -3.91 -6.19 15.66
CA LYS A 190 -3.21 -7.24 16.40
C LYS A 190 -3.30 -7.03 17.91
N TRP A 191 -3.09 -5.80 18.39
CA TRP A 191 -3.21 -5.49 19.82
C TRP A 191 -4.64 -5.70 20.35
N GLN A 192 -5.67 -5.40 19.54
CA GLN A 192 -7.06 -5.69 19.90
C GLN A 192 -7.30 -7.20 20.03
N GLN A 193 -6.80 -7.99 19.07
CA GLN A 193 -6.89 -9.46 19.14
C GLN A 193 -6.19 -10.03 20.37
N GLN A 194 -4.98 -9.56 20.69
CA GLN A 194 -4.25 -10.00 21.88
C GLN A 194 -5.01 -9.69 23.17
N LYS A 195 -5.63 -8.50 23.28
CA LYS A 195 -6.46 -8.15 24.44
C LYS A 195 -7.68 -9.06 24.59
N ILE A 196 -8.32 -9.43 23.47
CA ILE A 196 -9.45 -10.37 23.48
C ILE A 196 -8.99 -11.75 23.95
N ILE A 197 -7.88 -12.26 23.42
CA ILE A 197 -7.30 -13.55 23.80
C ILE A 197 -6.93 -13.56 25.29
N GLN A 198 -6.27 -12.50 25.79
CA GLN A 198 -5.91 -12.39 27.21
C GLN A 198 -7.15 -12.44 28.12
N LYS A 199 -8.21 -11.70 27.78
CA LYS A 199 -9.49 -11.74 28.54
C LYS A 199 -10.17 -13.11 28.51
N GLN A 200 -10.01 -13.89 27.44
CA GLN A 200 -10.57 -15.24 27.33
C GLN A 200 -9.70 -16.30 28.04
N GLU A 201 -8.38 -16.09 28.09
CA GLU A 201 -7.45 -17.00 28.75
C GLU A 201 -7.39 -16.82 30.28
N GLU A 202 -7.63 -15.62 30.79
CA GLU A 202 -7.67 -15.33 32.22
C GLU A 202 -8.61 -16.27 33.01
N PRO A 203 -9.90 -16.44 32.64
CA PRO A 203 -10.79 -17.35 33.36
C PRO A 203 -10.31 -18.80 33.27
N ILE A 204 -9.76 -19.24 32.12
CA ILE A 204 -9.23 -20.61 31.93
C ILE A 204 -7.99 -20.86 32.81
N LYS A 205 -7.09 -19.86 32.93
CA LYS A 205 -5.91 -19.93 33.80
C LYS A 205 -6.30 -19.95 35.27
N VAL A 206 -7.30 -19.18 35.67
CA VAL A 206 -7.86 -19.17 37.03
C VAL A 206 -8.51 -20.52 37.34
N GLN A 207 -9.33 -21.07 36.43
CA GLN A 207 -9.97 -22.38 36.62
C GLN A 207 -8.93 -23.49 36.81
N LYS A 208 -7.87 -23.51 35.99
CA LYS A 208 -6.77 -24.49 36.11
C LYS A 208 -5.98 -24.34 37.41
N ARG A 209 -5.80 -23.11 37.91
CA ARG A 209 -5.19 -22.86 39.23
C ARG A 209 -6.07 -23.37 40.37
N ILE A 210 -7.37 -23.11 40.31
CA ILE A 210 -8.33 -23.61 41.33
C ILE A 210 -8.33 -25.14 41.32
N SER A 211 -8.47 -25.79 40.16
CA SER A 211 -8.52 -27.25 40.07
C SER A 211 -7.22 -27.92 40.53
N SER A 212 -6.06 -27.29 40.28
CA SER A 212 -4.76 -27.81 40.76
C SER A 212 -4.54 -27.60 42.25
N LEU A 213 -5.08 -26.54 42.84
CA LEU A 213 -5.08 -26.31 44.29
C LEU A 213 -6.00 -27.30 45.00
N GLU A 214 -7.21 -27.54 44.47
CA GLU A 214 -8.16 -28.54 44.97
C GLU A 214 -7.59 -29.97 44.91
N TYR A 215 -6.88 -30.31 43.82
CA TYR A 215 -6.21 -31.61 43.71
C TYR A 215 -5.11 -31.77 44.78
N ARG A 216 -4.33 -30.72 45.05
CA ARG A 216 -3.28 -30.74 46.09
C ARG A 216 -3.86 -30.83 47.50
N SER A 217 -4.94 -30.13 47.80
CA SER A 217 -5.60 -30.22 49.12
C SER A 217 -6.20 -31.60 49.36
N ASN A 218 -6.80 -32.21 48.33
CA ASN A 218 -7.35 -33.57 48.41
C ASN A 218 -6.26 -34.64 48.62
N LEU A 219 -5.08 -34.47 48.03
CA LEU A 219 -3.94 -35.35 48.29
C LEU A 219 -3.37 -35.21 49.70
N GLN A 220 -3.40 -34.00 50.28
CA GLN A 220 -3.00 -33.77 51.67
C GLN A 220 -4.00 -34.37 52.66
N SER A 221 -5.31 -34.25 52.41
CA SER A 221 -6.34 -34.86 53.27
C SER A 221 -6.28 -36.39 53.25
N LEU A 222 -6.06 -37.00 52.08
CA LEU A 222 -5.85 -38.46 51.94
C LEU A 222 -4.59 -38.95 52.66
N LYS A 223 -3.51 -38.15 52.67
CA LYS A 223 -2.31 -38.46 53.46
C LYS A 223 -2.57 -38.36 54.96
N MET A 224 -3.36 -37.38 55.42
CA MET A 224 -3.69 -37.23 56.83
C MET A 224 -4.67 -38.31 57.33
N SER A 225 -5.65 -38.72 56.52
CA SER A 225 -6.57 -39.82 56.88
C SER A 225 -5.87 -41.18 56.97
N ASN A 226 -4.81 -41.41 56.18
CA ASN A 226 -4.01 -42.63 56.28
C ASN A 226 -3.05 -42.64 57.48
N VAL A 227 -2.67 -41.49 58.04
CA VAL A 227 -1.87 -41.41 59.27
C VAL A 227 -2.74 -41.74 60.51
N SER A 228 -4.04 -41.46 60.47
CA SER A 228 -4.97 -41.80 61.56
C SER A 228 -5.42 -43.26 61.60
N ILE A 229 -5.16 -44.05 60.54
CA ILE A 229 -5.53 -45.48 60.48
C ILE A 229 -4.43 -46.37 61.07
N TRP A 230 -3.18 -45.89 61.20
CA TRP A 230 -2.06 -46.65 61.77
C TRP A 230 -1.82 -46.38 63.27
N SER A 231 -2.70 -45.65 63.95
CA SER A 231 -2.62 -45.38 65.40
C SER A 231 -3.62 -46.18 66.25
N PHE A 232 -4.26 -47.22 65.69
CA PHE A 232 -5.23 -48.08 66.38
C PHE A 232 -4.83 -49.57 66.48
N PHE A 233 -3.61 -49.94 66.05
CA PHE A 233 -3.08 -51.31 66.21
C PHE A 233 -1.65 -51.26 66.79
N THR A 234 -1.54 -51.01 68.08
CA THR A 234 -0.41 -51.42 68.95
C THR A 234 -0.90 -51.53 70.38
#